data_AF-A0A2T4WVI8-F1
#
_entry.id   AF-A0A2T4WVI8-F1
#
_cell.length_a   1.000
_cell.length_b   1.000
_cell.length_c   1.000
_cell.angle_alpha   90.00
_cell.angle_beta   90.00
_cell.angle_gamma   90.00
#
_symmetry.space_group_name_H-M   'P 1'
#
loop_
_entity.id
_entity.type
_entity.pdbx_description
1 polymer ?
#
loop_
_entity_poly.entity_id
_entity_poly.type
_entity_poly.pdbx_seq_one_letter_code
_entity_poly.pdbx_strand_id
1 'polypeptide(L)'
;MRETQFIKQNEEKWAAFERTLNGEDKDADHLRDLFVQITDDLSYSRTFFPNRSVRVYLNGLAQRIFLKLYRSRRTGWGQLLTFWTDDLPHEIYQARRAFRLAFFLFFLCFGIGMLSCAMDSEFAEIVLGDSYVEMTRANIESGDPMAVYKEKGQFDMFLGITFNNLYVAFLAFAMGVFLGLGSIVILISNAVMVGCFQYFFIQEGLFWESFLTIWIHGTLEISAIVIATAAGITLGQGPAFPGTYTRLQAFQQSARRGAKIMLGTAPLFLIAGFLEGYLTRQTDTPDLIRGLFILCCLAFVLVYFVWYPWYRHRLGIPPPPEQTQRVAPMSSYHLETGRIKNNGEIFSEVFTIFRRHLSAFLVAIFGGALLYTTLVFGLSGVPAEQLFPFQTSSWLFNGYNFVLLFSARAGQWLIPLAAGTMLYGVAAVSYRALAQELGQTPGRWAYGQLFFGVAAILLCVGYLSFWVIFSILGLLPLVLLFAYVGFHEEVSPWRAGRRTLVLINGAYARTVGLMSLLLVLGLLLFSFTNTIVIELLFRLVNWLVTAEQVVLDEWSLRLDTFLLVSITNFIWIIVLLGLALLYFTLREINEATDLKARVAALGEPHRIKGLERE
;
A
#
# COMPACT_ATOMS: atom_id res chain seq x y z
N MET A 1 -2.52 -55.38 8.43
CA MET A 1 -2.69 -55.87 7.04
C MET A 1 -1.31 -56.18 6.46
N ARG A 2 -1.12 -57.28 5.72
CA ARG A 2 0.16 -57.58 5.05
C ARG A 2 0.30 -56.73 3.77
N GLU A 3 1.52 -56.40 3.37
CA GLU A 3 1.81 -55.58 2.17
C GLU A 3 1.11 -56.08 0.91
N THR A 4 1.13 -57.39 0.66
CA THR A 4 0.46 -58.02 -0.48
C THR A 4 -1.05 -57.87 -0.47
N GLN A 5 -1.69 -57.84 0.70
CA GLN A 5 -3.11 -57.57 0.83
C GLN A 5 -3.43 -56.09 0.60
N PHE A 6 -2.56 -55.19 1.08
CA PHE A 6 -2.68 -53.75 0.86
C PHE A 6 -2.55 -53.38 -0.62
N ILE A 7 -1.59 -53.99 -1.33
CA ILE A 7 -1.43 -53.82 -2.78
C ILE A 7 -2.67 -54.36 -3.49
N LYS A 8 -3.08 -55.59 -3.23
CA LYS A 8 -4.22 -56.23 -3.91
C LYS A 8 -5.54 -55.46 -3.72
N GLN A 9 -5.72 -54.81 -2.57
CA GLN A 9 -6.91 -53.99 -2.31
C GLN A 9 -6.93 -52.67 -3.11
N ASN A 10 -5.76 -52.10 -3.40
CA ASN A 10 -5.65 -50.76 -4.00
C ASN A 10 -5.12 -50.77 -5.44
N GLU A 11 -4.74 -51.93 -5.98
CA GLU A 11 -4.15 -52.07 -7.30
C GLU A 11 -5.07 -51.58 -8.42
N GLU A 12 -6.35 -51.95 -8.41
CA GLU A 12 -7.32 -51.49 -9.41
C GLU A 12 -7.50 -49.97 -9.37
N LYS A 13 -7.54 -49.41 -8.15
CA LYS A 13 -7.62 -47.98 -7.89
C LYS A 13 -6.40 -47.25 -8.45
N TRP A 14 -5.18 -47.69 -8.13
CA TRP A 14 -3.95 -47.07 -8.64
C TRP A 14 -3.79 -47.20 -10.16
N ALA A 15 -4.18 -48.33 -10.74
CA ALA A 15 -4.15 -48.55 -12.19
C ALA A 15 -5.15 -47.65 -12.93
N ALA A 16 -6.35 -47.43 -12.38
CA ALA A 16 -7.30 -46.45 -12.91
C ALA A 16 -6.70 -45.04 -12.88
N PHE A 17 -5.99 -44.67 -11.81
CA PHE A 17 -5.39 -43.34 -11.65
C PHE A 17 -4.23 -43.11 -12.63
N GLU A 18 -3.39 -44.12 -12.86
CA GLU A 18 -2.35 -44.04 -13.89
C GLU A 18 -2.91 -43.84 -15.29
N ARG A 19 -4.04 -44.48 -15.62
CA ARG A 19 -4.73 -44.26 -16.90
C ARG A 19 -5.23 -42.82 -17.02
N THR A 20 -5.81 -42.25 -15.96
CA THR A 20 -6.23 -40.84 -15.93
C THR A 20 -5.05 -39.88 -16.03
N LEU A 21 -3.92 -40.21 -15.40
CA LEU A 21 -2.67 -39.44 -15.49
C LEU A 21 -2.06 -39.43 -16.88
N ASN A 22 -2.12 -40.56 -17.59
CA ASN A 22 -1.60 -40.72 -18.95
C ASN A 22 -2.59 -40.25 -20.03
N GLY A 23 -3.86 -40.11 -19.69
CA GLY A 23 -4.89 -39.51 -20.53
C GLY A 23 -4.80 -37.98 -20.60
N GLU A 24 -5.49 -37.42 -21.59
CA GLU A 24 -5.66 -35.97 -21.76
C GLU A 24 -6.72 -35.35 -20.84
N ASP A 25 -7.21 -36.09 -19.85
CA ASP A 25 -8.32 -35.64 -19.02
C ASP A 25 -7.92 -34.43 -18.15
N LYS A 26 -8.73 -33.36 -18.24
CA LYS A 26 -8.41 -32.00 -17.75
C LYS A 26 -9.15 -31.63 -16.47
N ASP A 27 -9.93 -32.55 -15.90
CA ASP A 27 -10.71 -32.26 -14.71
C ASP A 27 -9.79 -32.09 -13.48
N ALA A 28 -9.61 -30.84 -13.07
CA ALA A 28 -8.72 -30.46 -11.98
C ALA A 28 -9.26 -30.89 -10.61
N ASP A 29 -10.59 -31.03 -10.47
CA ASP A 29 -11.20 -31.44 -9.21
C ASP A 29 -11.06 -32.96 -9.02
N HIS A 30 -11.27 -33.73 -10.09
CA HIS A 30 -10.99 -35.16 -10.10
C HIS A 30 -9.51 -35.44 -9.75
N LEU A 31 -8.55 -34.74 -10.37
CA LEU A 31 -7.11 -34.89 -10.05
C LEU A 31 -6.75 -34.56 -8.58
N ARG A 32 -7.50 -33.66 -7.92
CA ARG A 32 -7.29 -33.36 -6.49
C ARG A 32 -7.77 -34.47 -5.59
N ASP A 33 -8.95 -35.04 -5.87
CA ASP A 33 -9.47 -36.17 -5.10
C ASP A 33 -8.53 -37.38 -5.20
N LEU A 34 -8.00 -37.62 -6.40
CA LEU A 34 -6.98 -38.64 -6.64
C LEU A 34 -5.69 -38.39 -5.85
N PHE A 35 -5.26 -37.13 -5.76
CA PHE A 35 -4.07 -36.75 -4.99
C PHE A 35 -4.24 -37.00 -3.49
N VAL A 36 -5.39 -36.65 -2.91
CA VAL A 36 -5.69 -36.90 -1.49
C VAL A 36 -5.62 -38.40 -1.22
N GLN A 37 -6.31 -39.20 -2.04
CA GLN A 37 -6.36 -40.65 -1.85
C GLN A 37 -4.99 -41.34 -1.97
N ILE A 38 -4.13 -40.91 -2.90
CA ILE A 38 -2.76 -41.45 -3.03
C ILE A 38 -1.88 -40.99 -1.87
N THR A 39 -2.08 -39.78 -1.37
CA THR A 39 -1.31 -39.26 -0.24
C THR A 39 -1.65 -39.98 1.06
N ASP A 40 -2.91 -40.38 1.24
CA ASP A 40 -3.35 -41.23 2.35
C ASP A 40 -2.73 -42.64 2.24
N ASP A 41 -2.79 -43.26 1.06
CA ASP A 41 -2.17 -44.57 0.81
C ASP A 41 -0.64 -44.53 1.01
N LEU A 42 0.00 -43.44 0.59
CA LEU A 42 1.43 -43.20 0.79
C LEU A 42 1.77 -43.01 2.27
N SER A 43 0.94 -42.30 3.04
CA SER A 43 1.14 -42.08 4.48
C SER A 43 1.00 -43.39 5.26
N TYR A 44 0.03 -44.23 4.88
CA TYR A 44 -0.11 -45.59 5.41
C TYR A 44 1.12 -46.44 5.06
N SER A 45 1.57 -46.42 3.80
CA SER A 45 2.75 -47.16 3.38
C SER A 45 4.05 -46.69 4.05
N ARG A 46 4.20 -45.40 4.34
CA ARG A 46 5.37 -44.87 5.06
C ARG A 46 5.43 -45.36 6.51
N THR A 47 4.28 -45.53 7.13
CA THR A 47 4.14 -45.96 8.53
C THR A 47 4.36 -47.47 8.69
N PHE A 48 3.71 -48.28 7.84
CA PHE A 48 3.68 -49.74 8.01
C PHE A 48 4.68 -50.49 7.10
N PHE A 49 5.14 -49.87 6.00
CA PHE A 49 6.03 -50.50 5.00
C PHE A 49 7.20 -49.58 4.58
N PRO A 50 8.03 -49.08 5.52
CA PRO A 50 9.00 -48.02 5.27
C PRO A 50 10.10 -48.36 4.25
N ASN A 51 10.49 -49.64 4.13
CA ASN A 51 11.61 -50.10 3.28
C ASN A 51 11.14 -50.87 2.03
N ARG A 52 9.93 -50.63 1.55
CA ARG A 52 9.30 -51.40 0.46
C ARG A 52 9.09 -50.61 -0.82
N SER A 53 8.97 -51.33 -1.95
CA SER A 53 8.82 -50.76 -3.30
C SER A 53 7.49 -50.01 -3.48
N VAL A 54 6.42 -50.44 -2.81
CA VAL A 54 5.10 -49.78 -2.86
C VAL A 54 5.16 -48.32 -2.39
N ARG A 55 6.01 -48.02 -1.39
CA ARG A 55 6.27 -46.65 -0.93
C ARG A 55 6.87 -45.80 -2.04
N VAL A 56 7.85 -46.34 -2.76
CA VAL A 56 8.55 -45.65 -3.86
C VAL A 56 7.59 -45.41 -5.02
N TYR A 57 6.79 -46.41 -5.35
CA TYR A 57 5.75 -46.33 -6.37
C TYR A 57 4.71 -45.23 -6.06
N LEU A 58 4.11 -45.25 -4.87
CA LEU A 58 3.12 -44.25 -4.46
C LEU A 58 3.70 -42.84 -4.37
N ASN A 59 4.96 -42.72 -3.92
CA ASN A 59 5.65 -41.43 -3.88
C ASN A 59 5.88 -40.87 -5.30
N GLY A 60 6.28 -41.71 -6.26
CA GLY A 60 6.43 -41.33 -7.66
C GLY A 60 5.10 -40.99 -8.35
N LEU A 61 4.01 -41.67 -7.98
CA LEU A 61 2.66 -41.38 -8.47
C LEU A 61 2.15 -40.04 -7.91
N ALA A 62 2.30 -39.82 -6.61
CA ALA A 62 1.98 -38.55 -5.94
C ALA A 62 2.75 -37.37 -6.53
N GLN A 63 4.05 -37.54 -6.80
CA GLN A 63 4.88 -36.51 -7.39
C GLN A 63 4.43 -36.14 -8.82
N ARG A 64 4.05 -37.13 -9.64
CA ARG A 64 3.54 -36.88 -11.00
C ARG A 64 2.21 -36.11 -10.98
N ILE A 65 1.30 -36.47 -10.08
CA ILE A 65 0.03 -35.74 -9.88
C ILE A 65 0.31 -34.33 -9.38
N PHE A 66 1.18 -34.18 -8.39
CA PHE A 66 1.58 -32.88 -7.85
C PHE A 66 2.11 -31.97 -8.95
N LEU A 67 3.02 -32.46 -9.81
CA LEU A 67 3.56 -31.70 -10.93
C LEU A 67 2.47 -31.35 -11.97
N LYS A 68 1.53 -32.26 -12.29
CA LYS A 68 0.45 -31.99 -13.26
C LYS A 68 -0.55 -30.95 -12.72
N LEU A 69 -0.94 -31.05 -11.44
CA LEU A 69 -1.77 -30.07 -10.73
C LEU A 69 -1.11 -28.68 -10.69
N TYR A 70 0.22 -28.62 -10.46
CA TYR A 70 0.94 -27.35 -10.35
C TYR A 70 1.34 -26.72 -11.69
N ARG A 71 1.49 -27.52 -12.75
CA ARG A 71 1.84 -27.06 -14.10
C ARG A 71 0.66 -26.41 -14.84
N SER A 72 -0.59 -26.66 -14.40
CA SER A 72 -1.80 -25.99 -14.88
C SER A 72 -1.97 -24.56 -14.30
N ARG A 73 -0.92 -23.73 -14.35
CA ARG A 73 -1.09 -22.29 -14.10
C ARG A 73 -1.68 -21.67 -15.37
N ARG A 74 -2.96 -21.29 -15.33
CA ARG A 74 -3.62 -20.50 -16.37
C ARG A 74 -2.72 -19.34 -16.80
N THR A 75 -2.60 -19.13 -18.11
CA THR A 75 -1.90 -17.99 -18.72
C THR A 75 -2.32 -16.67 -18.09
N GLY A 76 -1.40 -15.72 -17.92
CA GLY A 76 -1.66 -14.44 -17.23
C GLY A 76 -2.87 -13.67 -17.78
N TRP A 77 -3.15 -13.78 -19.08
CA TRP A 77 -4.33 -13.18 -19.73
C TRP A 77 -5.66 -13.78 -19.26
N GLY A 78 -5.73 -15.10 -19.09
CA GLY A 78 -6.94 -15.76 -18.59
C GLY A 78 -7.26 -15.35 -17.14
N GLN A 79 -6.22 -15.14 -16.32
CA GLN A 79 -6.39 -14.67 -14.94
C GLN A 79 -6.89 -13.22 -14.89
N LEU A 80 -6.39 -12.36 -15.77
CA LEU A 80 -6.85 -10.97 -15.87
C LEU A 80 -8.33 -10.90 -16.29
N LEU A 81 -8.74 -11.71 -17.28
CA LEU A 81 -10.16 -11.81 -17.67
C LEU A 81 -11.02 -12.32 -16.52
N THR A 82 -10.63 -13.42 -15.86
CA THR A 82 -11.34 -13.95 -14.68
C THR A 82 -11.44 -12.92 -13.56
N PHE A 83 -10.45 -12.06 -13.37
CA PHE A 83 -10.54 -11.00 -12.39
C PHE A 83 -11.70 -10.03 -12.69
N TRP A 84 -11.81 -9.54 -13.93
CA TRP A 84 -12.84 -8.58 -14.33
C TRP A 84 -14.23 -9.20 -14.48
N THR A 85 -14.34 -10.47 -14.87
CA THR A 85 -15.63 -11.15 -15.05
C THR A 85 -16.13 -11.81 -13.76
N ASP A 86 -15.21 -12.35 -12.95
CA ASP A 86 -15.55 -13.23 -11.84
C ASP A 86 -15.22 -12.64 -10.47
N ASP A 87 -13.96 -12.30 -10.21
CA ASP A 87 -13.49 -11.87 -8.89
C ASP A 87 -14.07 -10.52 -8.46
N LEU A 88 -13.91 -9.48 -9.29
CA LEU A 88 -14.28 -8.12 -8.97
C LEU A 88 -15.79 -7.96 -8.73
N PRO A 89 -16.70 -8.47 -9.61
CA PRO A 89 -18.14 -8.41 -9.36
C PRO A 89 -18.56 -9.12 -8.07
N HIS A 90 -17.89 -10.22 -7.71
CA HIS A 90 -18.17 -10.92 -6.45
C HIS A 90 -17.83 -10.02 -5.25
N GLU A 91 -16.65 -9.39 -5.25
CA GLU A 91 -16.25 -8.48 -4.18
C GLU A 91 -17.16 -7.27 -4.05
N ILE A 92 -17.56 -6.68 -5.19
CA ILE A 92 -18.52 -5.55 -5.22
C ILE A 92 -19.84 -5.96 -4.56
N TYR A 93 -20.38 -7.14 -4.92
CA TYR A 93 -21.63 -7.61 -4.33
C TYR A 93 -21.51 -7.84 -2.82
N GLN A 94 -20.39 -8.38 -2.36
CA GLN A 94 -20.12 -8.58 -0.93
C GLN A 94 -19.95 -7.24 -0.19
N ALA A 95 -19.39 -6.22 -0.86
CA ALA A 95 -19.22 -4.86 -0.35
C ALA A 95 -20.46 -3.95 -0.53
N ARG A 96 -21.59 -4.46 -1.03
CA ARG A 96 -22.79 -3.65 -1.39
C ARG A 96 -23.28 -2.68 -0.31
N ARG A 97 -23.07 -2.99 0.98
CA ARG A 97 -23.42 -2.08 2.08
C ARG A 97 -22.52 -0.84 2.10
N ALA A 98 -21.21 -1.02 1.88
CA ALA A 98 -20.26 0.07 1.76
C ALA A 98 -20.56 0.93 0.52
N PHE A 99 -20.89 0.32 -0.61
CA PHE A 99 -21.31 1.02 -1.83
C PHE A 99 -22.56 1.88 -1.60
N ARG A 100 -23.61 1.33 -0.99
CA ARG A 100 -24.82 2.10 -0.67
C ARG A 100 -24.53 3.26 0.28
N LEU A 101 -23.74 3.03 1.32
CA LEU A 101 -23.35 4.07 2.26
C LEU A 101 -22.60 5.21 1.55
N ALA A 102 -21.57 4.88 0.76
CA ALA A 102 -20.80 5.86 0.01
C ALA A 102 -21.67 6.63 -0.99
N PHE A 103 -22.56 5.94 -1.71
CA PHE A 103 -23.49 6.57 -2.66
C PHE A 103 -24.43 7.56 -1.98
N PHE A 104 -25.18 7.14 -0.95
CA PHE A 104 -26.12 8.03 -0.28
C PHE A 104 -25.43 9.20 0.42
N LEU A 105 -24.27 8.94 1.03
CA LEU A 105 -23.50 9.98 1.68
C LEU A 105 -22.96 11.01 0.68
N PHE A 106 -22.50 10.56 -0.50
CA PHE A 106 -22.08 11.46 -1.56
C PHE A 106 -23.22 12.40 -1.97
N PHE A 107 -24.39 11.87 -2.32
CA PHE A 107 -25.51 12.71 -2.77
C PHE A 107 -26.05 13.62 -1.67
N LEU A 108 -26.03 13.17 -0.42
CA LEU A 108 -26.37 14.02 0.73
C LEU A 108 -25.40 15.21 0.83
N CYS A 109 -24.09 14.96 0.80
CA CYS A 109 -23.07 16.00 0.91
C CYS A 109 -22.99 16.90 -0.32
N PHE A 110 -23.25 16.36 -1.51
CA PHE A 110 -23.43 17.13 -2.74
C PHE A 110 -24.60 18.12 -2.59
N GLY A 111 -25.74 17.66 -2.07
CA GLY A 111 -26.88 18.51 -1.78
C GLY A 111 -26.58 19.58 -0.73
N ILE A 112 -25.80 19.24 0.30
CA ILE A 112 -25.32 20.21 1.30
C ILE A 112 -24.44 21.27 0.64
N GLY A 113 -23.46 20.90 -0.19
CA GLY A 113 -22.60 21.86 -0.88
C GLY A 113 -23.38 22.82 -1.80
N MET A 114 -24.35 22.28 -2.53
CA MET A 114 -25.26 23.06 -3.37
C MET A 114 -26.11 24.03 -2.55
N LEU A 115 -26.71 23.57 -1.44
CA LEU A 115 -27.52 24.41 -0.56
C LEU A 115 -26.69 25.49 0.15
N SER A 116 -25.48 25.16 0.62
CA SER A 116 -24.59 26.13 1.25
C SER A 116 -24.23 27.27 0.29
N CYS A 117 -23.89 26.93 -0.96
CA CYS A 117 -23.61 27.93 -2.00
C CYS A 117 -24.86 28.75 -2.40
N ALA A 118 -26.05 28.18 -2.23
CA ALA A 118 -27.32 28.88 -2.43
C ALA A 118 -27.64 29.88 -1.33
N MET A 119 -27.26 29.57 -0.09
CA MET A 119 -27.49 30.42 1.06
C MET A 119 -26.43 31.53 1.19
N ASP A 120 -25.21 31.27 0.73
CA ASP A 120 -24.08 32.17 0.84
C ASP A 120 -23.21 32.10 -0.42
N SER A 121 -23.12 33.22 -1.15
CA SER A 121 -22.31 33.32 -2.37
C SER A 121 -20.80 33.28 -2.08
N GLU A 122 -20.36 33.69 -0.88
CA GLU A 122 -18.95 33.62 -0.47
C GLU A 122 -18.51 32.17 -0.18
N PHE A 123 -19.46 31.25 0.02
CA PHE A 123 -19.16 29.84 0.23
C PHE A 123 -18.43 29.20 -0.97
N ALA A 124 -18.72 29.66 -2.19
CA ALA A 124 -18.01 29.22 -3.39
C ALA A 124 -16.52 29.58 -3.35
N GLU A 125 -16.20 30.76 -2.87
CA GLU A 125 -14.83 31.27 -2.75
C GLU A 125 -14.05 30.48 -1.69
N ILE A 126 -14.71 30.11 -0.58
CA ILE A 126 -14.13 29.26 0.47
C ILE A 126 -13.82 27.83 -0.03
N VAL A 127 -14.74 27.23 -0.80
CA VAL A 127 -14.65 25.81 -1.19
C VAL A 127 -13.85 25.60 -2.48
N LEU A 128 -14.03 26.47 -3.47
CA LEU A 128 -13.36 26.37 -4.78
C LEU A 128 -12.06 27.19 -4.83
N GLY A 129 -11.91 28.17 -3.93
CA GLY A 129 -10.79 29.10 -3.85
C GLY A 129 -11.05 30.39 -4.63
N ASP A 130 -10.70 31.53 -4.03
CA ASP A 130 -10.88 32.87 -4.60
C ASP A 130 -10.32 32.96 -6.03
N SER A 131 -9.11 32.45 -6.24
CA SER A 131 -8.45 32.46 -7.54
C SER A 131 -9.23 31.69 -8.62
N TYR A 132 -9.87 30.58 -8.25
CA TYR A 132 -10.66 29.79 -9.21
C TYR A 132 -11.96 30.52 -9.57
N VAL A 133 -12.64 31.09 -8.57
CA VAL A 133 -13.89 31.83 -8.77
C VAL A 133 -13.65 33.09 -9.60
N GLU A 134 -12.63 33.88 -9.27
CA GLU A 134 -12.30 35.12 -9.99
C GLU A 134 -11.88 34.85 -11.44
N MET A 135 -11.00 33.86 -11.66
CA MET A 135 -10.64 33.40 -13.02
C MET A 135 -11.87 32.95 -13.80
N THR A 136 -12.80 32.22 -13.17
CA THR A 136 -14.00 31.74 -13.85
C THR A 136 -14.95 32.88 -14.20
N ARG A 137 -15.15 33.86 -13.31
CA ARG A 137 -15.92 35.08 -13.61
C ARG A 137 -15.28 35.86 -14.77
N ALA A 138 -13.95 36.02 -14.78
CA ALA A 138 -13.23 36.68 -15.88
C ALA A 138 -13.39 35.93 -17.23
N ASN A 139 -13.40 34.59 -17.19
CA ASN A 139 -13.67 33.74 -18.36
C ASN A 139 -15.12 33.89 -18.87
N ILE A 140 -16.08 34.04 -17.96
CA ILE A 140 -17.48 34.31 -18.30
C ILE A 140 -17.61 35.69 -18.97
N GLU A 141 -16.96 36.71 -18.42
CA GLU A 141 -16.93 38.07 -18.99
C GLU A 141 -16.28 38.12 -20.38
N SER A 142 -15.26 37.29 -20.62
CA SER A 142 -14.58 37.19 -21.91
C SER A 142 -15.34 36.35 -22.96
N GLY A 143 -16.49 35.76 -22.59
CA GLY A 143 -17.35 34.99 -23.48
C GLY A 143 -16.96 33.52 -23.65
N ASP A 144 -15.97 33.02 -22.89
CA ASP A 144 -15.60 31.61 -22.87
C ASP A 144 -15.51 31.07 -21.43
N PRO A 145 -16.66 30.77 -20.78
CA PRO A 145 -16.72 30.30 -19.39
C PRO A 145 -15.86 29.07 -19.08
N MET A 146 -15.49 28.29 -20.11
CA MET A 146 -14.76 27.04 -19.99
C MET A 146 -13.29 27.15 -20.46
N ALA A 147 -12.78 28.37 -20.65
CA ALA A 147 -11.41 28.63 -21.15
C ALA A 147 -10.31 27.93 -20.34
N VAL A 148 -10.48 27.80 -19.01
CA VAL A 148 -9.53 27.09 -18.13
C VAL A 148 -9.29 25.63 -18.57
N TYR A 149 -10.30 25.00 -19.18
CA TYR A 149 -10.24 23.63 -19.68
C TYR A 149 -9.73 23.54 -21.13
N LYS A 150 -9.44 24.68 -21.79
CA LYS A 150 -9.00 24.77 -23.19
C LYS A 150 -7.52 25.11 -23.35
N GLU A 151 -6.93 25.90 -22.46
CA GLU A 151 -5.64 26.58 -22.72
C GLU A 151 -4.37 25.75 -22.45
N LYS A 152 -4.39 24.73 -21.58
CA LYS A 152 -3.19 23.88 -21.32
C LYS A 152 -3.01 22.79 -22.37
N GLY A 153 -1.76 22.34 -22.61
CA GLY A 153 -1.44 21.29 -23.59
C GLY A 153 -2.20 19.97 -23.35
N GLN A 154 -2.69 19.33 -24.43
CA GLN A 154 -3.59 18.16 -24.38
C GLN A 154 -3.05 17.00 -23.52
N PHE A 155 -1.76 16.71 -23.62
CA PHE A 155 -1.12 15.60 -22.92
C PHE A 155 -0.83 15.92 -21.44
N ASP A 156 -0.37 17.15 -21.16
CA ASP A 156 0.01 17.57 -19.80
C ASP A 156 -1.22 17.79 -18.89
N MET A 157 -2.33 18.29 -19.45
CA MET A 157 -3.60 18.42 -18.74
C MET A 157 -4.22 17.05 -18.45
N PHE A 158 -4.29 16.17 -19.46
CA PHE A 158 -4.76 14.79 -19.33
C PHE A 158 -4.03 14.06 -18.19
N LEU A 159 -2.70 14.06 -18.22
CA LEU A 159 -1.92 13.40 -17.18
C LEU A 159 -2.12 14.08 -15.82
N GLY A 160 -2.08 15.41 -15.75
CA GLY A 160 -2.23 16.15 -14.51
C GLY A 160 -3.54 15.85 -13.77
N ILE A 161 -4.67 15.89 -14.48
CA ILE A 161 -6.00 15.71 -13.87
C ILE A 161 -6.27 14.23 -13.60
N THR A 162 -5.89 13.33 -14.52
CA THR A 162 -5.98 11.88 -14.29
C THR A 162 -5.18 11.45 -13.07
N PHE A 163 -3.94 11.92 -12.91
CA PHE A 163 -3.13 11.62 -11.73
C PHE A 163 -3.73 12.22 -10.47
N ASN A 164 -4.32 13.42 -10.56
CA ASN A 164 -4.98 14.06 -9.44
C ASN A 164 -6.16 13.21 -8.93
N ASN A 165 -7.07 12.85 -9.84
CA ASN A 165 -8.27 12.07 -9.50
C ASN A 165 -7.93 10.64 -9.07
N LEU A 166 -6.95 10.00 -9.71
CA LEU A 166 -6.45 8.70 -9.30
C LEU A 166 -5.91 8.72 -7.87
N TYR A 167 -5.14 9.74 -7.50
CA TYR A 167 -4.66 9.82 -6.12
C TYR A 167 -5.78 10.18 -5.16
N VAL A 168 -6.73 11.05 -5.48
CA VAL A 168 -7.83 11.36 -4.54
C VAL A 168 -8.60 10.07 -4.22
N ALA A 169 -8.86 9.25 -5.22
CA ALA A 169 -9.45 7.93 -5.02
C ALA A 169 -8.53 6.99 -4.23
N PHE A 170 -7.24 6.94 -4.55
CA PHE A 170 -6.30 6.11 -3.79
C PHE A 170 -6.22 6.55 -2.31
N LEU A 171 -6.20 7.85 -2.05
CA LEU A 171 -6.21 8.43 -0.72
C LEU A 171 -7.51 8.07 0.00
N ALA A 172 -8.67 8.23 -0.65
CA ALA A 172 -9.96 7.79 -0.10
C ALA A 172 -9.92 6.30 0.29
N PHE A 173 -9.33 5.44 -0.54
CA PHE A 173 -9.14 4.02 -0.23
C PHE A 173 -8.18 3.81 0.96
N ALA A 174 -6.98 4.39 0.91
CA ALA A 174 -5.93 4.21 1.91
C ALA A 174 -6.34 4.73 3.30
N MET A 175 -7.04 5.87 3.33
CA MET A 175 -7.62 6.46 4.54
C MET A 175 -8.67 5.55 5.20
N GLY A 176 -9.13 4.51 4.49
CA GLY A 176 -9.96 3.46 5.05
C GLY A 176 -9.30 2.67 6.19
N VAL A 177 -7.96 2.71 6.30
CA VAL A 177 -7.22 2.06 7.40
C VAL A 177 -7.70 2.56 8.77
N PHE A 178 -8.15 3.82 8.85
CA PHE A 178 -8.77 4.42 10.04
C PHE A 178 -10.25 4.00 10.17
N LEU A 179 -10.51 2.69 10.16
CA LEU A 179 -11.83 2.07 10.34
C LEU A 179 -12.89 2.54 9.32
N GLY A 180 -12.47 3.00 8.13
CA GLY A 180 -13.33 3.53 7.08
C GLY A 180 -13.74 4.99 7.25
N LEU A 181 -13.46 5.61 8.40
CA LEU A 181 -13.82 7.01 8.67
C LEU A 181 -13.02 7.98 7.80
N GLY A 182 -11.73 7.71 7.60
CA GLY A 182 -10.90 8.55 6.73
C GLY A 182 -11.40 8.59 5.29
N SER A 183 -11.87 7.46 4.74
CA SER A 183 -12.50 7.40 3.41
C SER A 183 -13.74 8.29 3.32
N ILE A 184 -14.56 8.29 4.38
CA ILE A 184 -15.78 9.10 4.47
C ILE A 184 -15.44 10.60 4.45
N VAL A 185 -14.42 11.04 5.17
CA VAL A 185 -14.04 12.46 5.18
C VAL A 185 -13.61 12.94 3.80
N ILE A 186 -12.79 12.14 3.08
CA ILE A 186 -12.39 12.46 1.71
C ILE A 186 -13.61 12.54 0.78
N LEU A 187 -14.57 11.61 0.91
CA LEU A 187 -15.82 11.63 0.15
C LEU A 187 -16.64 12.90 0.41
N ILE A 188 -16.81 13.29 1.68
CA ILE A 188 -17.59 14.48 2.06
C ILE A 188 -16.99 15.73 1.41
N SER A 189 -15.68 15.93 1.53
CA SER A 189 -14.98 17.07 0.94
C SER A 189 -15.21 17.16 -0.57
N ASN A 190 -15.04 16.05 -1.29
CA ASN A 190 -15.23 16.02 -2.73
C ASN A 190 -16.70 16.25 -3.11
N ALA A 191 -17.63 15.64 -2.39
CA ALA A 191 -19.07 15.79 -2.66
C ALA A 191 -19.54 17.24 -2.47
N VAL A 192 -19.14 17.90 -1.37
CA VAL A 192 -19.44 19.32 -1.12
C VAL A 192 -18.84 20.21 -2.21
N MET A 193 -17.58 19.96 -2.60
CA MET A 193 -16.91 20.69 -3.67
C MET A 193 -17.67 20.59 -5.00
N VAL A 194 -18.05 19.38 -5.43
CA VAL A 194 -18.81 19.19 -6.69
C VAL A 194 -20.20 19.83 -6.60
N GLY A 195 -20.87 19.77 -5.45
CA GLY A 195 -22.17 20.42 -5.23
C GLY A 195 -22.09 21.94 -5.33
N CYS A 196 -21.09 22.53 -4.68
CA CYS A 196 -20.80 23.96 -4.71
C CYS A 196 -20.45 24.43 -6.13
N PHE A 197 -19.58 23.68 -6.80
CA PHE A 197 -19.19 23.90 -8.18
C PHE A 197 -20.41 23.93 -9.11
N GLN A 198 -21.28 22.92 -9.03
CA GLN A 198 -22.42 22.83 -9.93
C GLN A 198 -23.41 23.99 -9.70
N TYR A 199 -23.58 24.41 -8.44
CA TYR A 199 -24.45 25.53 -8.09
C TYR A 199 -23.89 26.88 -8.52
N PHE A 200 -22.58 27.08 -8.42
CA PHE A 200 -21.92 28.31 -8.88
C PHE A 200 -22.26 28.60 -10.36
N PHE A 201 -22.19 27.59 -11.23
CA PHE A 201 -22.61 27.77 -12.64
C PHE A 201 -24.12 27.90 -12.83
N ILE A 202 -24.95 27.46 -11.87
CA ILE A 202 -26.39 27.77 -11.89
C ILE A 202 -26.61 29.26 -11.63
N GLN A 203 -25.90 29.85 -10.65
CA GLN A 203 -26.00 31.28 -10.34
C GLN A 203 -25.59 32.16 -11.53
N GLU A 204 -24.56 31.76 -12.27
CA GLU A 204 -24.07 32.46 -13.46
C GLU A 204 -24.92 32.20 -14.73
N GLY A 205 -26.01 31.44 -14.63
CA GLY A 205 -26.90 31.14 -15.78
C GLY A 205 -26.32 30.14 -16.80
N LEU A 206 -25.28 29.39 -16.42
CA LEU A 206 -24.46 28.51 -17.28
C LEU A 206 -24.60 27.03 -16.92
N PHE A 207 -25.72 26.64 -16.30
CA PHE A 207 -25.96 25.27 -15.87
C PHE A 207 -25.80 24.24 -17.00
N TRP A 208 -26.43 24.48 -18.16
CA TRP A 208 -26.46 23.50 -19.24
C TRP A 208 -25.08 23.28 -19.86
N GLU A 209 -24.32 24.36 -20.09
CA GLU A 209 -22.97 24.29 -20.65
C GLU A 209 -21.99 23.61 -19.68
N SER A 210 -22.02 24.00 -18.40
CA SER A 210 -21.18 23.38 -17.36
C SER A 210 -21.53 21.90 -17.17
N PHE A 211 -22.81 21.57 -17.12
CA PHE A 211 -23.27 20.19 -16.96
C PHE A 211 -22.79 19.30 -18.11
N LEU A 212 -23.03 19.71 -19.37
CA LEU A 212 -22.67 18.92 -20.53
C LEU A 212 -21.15 18.80 -20.73
N THR A 213 -20.39 19.83 -20.37
CA THR A 213 -18.93 19.81 -20.53
C THR A 213 -18.27 18.91 -19.49
N ILE A 214 -18.75 18.94 -18.26
CA ILE A 214 -18.03 18.35 -17.12
C ILE A 214 -18.48 16.91 -16.89
N TRP A 215 -19.78 16.62 -17.01
CA TRP A 215 -20.27 15.27 -16.72
C TRP A 215 -19.87 14.23 -17.77
N ILE A 216 -19.29 14.63 -18.91
CA ILE A 216 -18.68 13.72 -19.89
C ILE A 216 -17.64 12.81 -19.22
N HIS A 217 -16.68 13.40 -18.51
CA HIS A 217 -15.67 12.68 -17.74
C HIS A 217 -16.07 12.56 -16.27
N GLY A 218 -16.72 13.59 -15.72
CA GLY A 218 -17.17 13.66 -14.33
C GLY A 218 -18.07 12.50 -13.91
N THR A 219 -18.88 11.95 -14.83
CA THR A 219 -19.67 10.73 -14.54
C THR A 219 -18.80 9.56 -14.11
N LEU A 220 -17.65 9.36 -14.76
CA LEU A 220 -16.71 8.28 -14.43
C LEU A 220 -15.89 8.60 -13.19
N GLU A 221 -15.45 9.84 -13.03
CA GLU A 221 -14.59 10.27 -11.91
C GLU A 221 -15.33 10.31 -10.59
N ILE A 222 -16.54 10.87 -10.56
CA ILE A 222 -17.41 10.87 -9.38
C ILE A 222 -17.74 9.43 -8.99
N SER A 223 -18.07 8.59 -9.98
CA SER A 223 -18.28 7.16 -9.74
C SER A 223 -17.03 6.50 -9.14
N ALA A 224 -15.84 6.82 -9.64
CA ALA A 224 -14.58 6.27 -9.15
C ALA A 224 -14.30 6.67 -7.70
N ILE A 225 -14.57 7.92 -7.29
CA ILE A 225 -14.43 8.36 -5.89
C ILE A 225 -15.42 7.62 -4.97
N VAL A 226 -16.66 7.42 -5.40
CA VAL A 226 -17.66 6.63 -4.64
C VAL A 226 -17.21 5.18 -4.49
N ILE A 227 -16.71 4.56 -5.57
CA ILE A 227 -16.20 3.18 -5.56
C ILE A 227 -14.96 3.06 -4.67
N ALA A 228 -14.02 3.99 -4.77
CA ALA A 228 -12.80 4.01 -3.96
C ALA A 228 -13.10 4.23 -2.46
N THR A 229 -14.10 5.06 -2.16
CA THR A 229 -14.60 5.23 -0.79
C THR A 229 -15.22 3.93 -0.27
N ALA A 230 -16.04 3.25 -1.08
CA ALA A 230 -16.60 1.95 -0.72
C ALA A 230 -15.49 0.89 -0.52
N ALA A 231 -14.43 0.93 -1.32
CA ALA A 231 -13.25 0.09 -1.15
C ALA A 231 -12.52 0.38 0.17
N GLY A 232 -12.34 1.65 0.53
CA GLY A 232 -11.72 2.08 1.79
C GLY A 232 -12.56 1.72 3.02
N ILE A 233 -13.88 1.90 2.97
CA ILE A 233 -14.81 1.40 3.99
C ILE A 233 -14.68 -0.12 4.12
N THR A 234 -14.63 -0.85 3.00
CA THR A 234 -14.45 -2.30 3.00
C THR A 234 -13.13 -2.71 3.66
N LEU A 235 -12.05 -1.98 3.40
CA LEU A 235 -10.75 -2.18 4.04
C LEU A 235 -10.83 -1.97 5.55
N GLY A 236 -11.46 -0.88 6.01
CA GLY A 236 -11.58 -0.52 7.42
C GLY A 236 -12.54 -1.40 8.25
N GLN A 237 -13.46 -2.10 7.59
CA GLN A 237 -14.43 -2.96 8.27
C GLN A 237 -13.81 -4.17 8.96
N GLY A 238 -12.72 -4.74 8.43
CA GLY A 238 -12.05 -5.92 9.00
C GLY A 238 -11.60 -5.71 10.45
N PRO A 239 -10.76 -4.71 10.77
CA PRO A 239 -10.32 -4.44 12.14
C PRO A 239 -11.46 -3.94 13.05
N ALA A 240 -12.49 -3.28 12.50
CA ALA A 240 -13.67 -2.81 13.24
C ALA A 240 -14.59 -3.96 13.67
N PHE A 241 -14.84 -4.92 12.77
CA PHE A 241 -15.76 -6.03 12.94
C PHE A 241 -15.08 -7.37 12.60
N PRO A 242 -14.13 -7.85 13.42
CA PRO A 242 -13.28 -8.98 13.07
C PRO A 242 -13.97 -10.35 13.09
N GLY A 243 -15.19 -10.44 13.64
CA GLY A 243 -15.93 -11.70 13.77
C GLY A 243 -15.14 -12.73 14.58
N THR A 244 -14.93 -13.92 14.01
CA THR A 244 -14.15 -15.01 14.62
C THR A 244 -12.65 -14.95 14.33
N TYR A 245 -12.20 -14.01 13.50
CA TYR A 245 -10.79 -13.83 13.18
C TYR A 245 -10.11 -12.90 14.18
N THR A 246 -8.78 -12.98 14.30
CA THR A 246 -8.05 -11.90 14.98
C THR A 246 -8.15 -10.62 14.15
N ARG A 247 -8.06 -9.44 14.79
CA ARG A 247 -8.15 -8.13 14.09
C ARG A 247 -7.18 -8.02 12.90
N LEU A 248 -5.99 -8.61 13.00
CA LEU A 248 -5.02 -8.60 11.91
C LEU A 248 -5.45 -9.50 10.75
N GLN A 249 -5.91 -10.72 11.02
CA GLN A 249 -6.39 -11.63 9.98
C GLN A 249 -7.61 -11.03 9.28
N ALA A 250 -8.52 -10.43 10.06
CA ALA A 250 -9.66 -9.69 9.52
C ALA A 250 -9.23 -8.50 8.66
N PHE A 251 -8.22 -7.73 9.10
CA PHE A 251 -7.64 -6.64 8.32
C PHE A 251 -6.98 -7.12 7.02
N GLN A 252 -6.21 -8.20 7.04
CA GLN A 252 -5.58 -8.76 5.83
C GLN A 252 -6.65 -9.18 4.81
N GLN A 253 -7.71 -9.85 5.28
CA GLN A 253 -8.82 -10.25 4.43
C GLN A 253 -9.56 -9.03 3.87
N SER A 254 -9.92 -8.06 4.72
CA SER A 254 -10.63 -6.86 4.30
C SER A 254 -9.80 -5.96 3.39
N ALA A 255 -8.50 -5.82 3.64
CA ALA A 255 -7.57 -5.07 2.80
C ALA A 255 -7.41 -5.70 1.42
N ARG A 256 -7.32 -7.04 1.31
CA ARG A 256 -7.28 -7.73 0.02
C ARG A 256 -8.56 -7.48 -0.78
N ARG A 257 -9.72 -7.59 -0.14
CA ARG A 257 -11.02 -7.34 -0.77
C ARG A 257 -11.16 -5.89 -1.22
N GLY A 258 -10.82 -4.94 -0.35
CA GLY A 258 -10.79 -3.52 -0.68
C GLY A 258 -9.84 -3.20 -1.83
N ALA A 259 -8.63 -3.78 -1.84
CA ALA A 259 -7.65 -3.58 -2.91
C ALA A 259 -8.16 -4.10 -4.26
N LYS A 260 -8.85 -5.25 -4.31
CA LYS A 260 -9.50 -5.72 -5.55
C LYS A 260 -10.52 -4.71 -6.07
N ILE A 261 -11.36 -4.15 -5.19
CA ILE A 261 -12.36 -3.14 -5.56
C ILE A 261 -11.67 -1.86 -6.07
N MET A 262 -10.61 -1.41 -5.39
CA MET A 262 -9.81 -0.26 -5.80
C MET A 262 -9.15 -0.47 -7.17
N LEU A 263 -8.62 -1.66 -7.45
CA LEU A 263 -8.11 -2.00 -8.80
C LEU A 263 -9.20 -1.88 -9.87
N GLY A 264 -10.46 -2.12 -9.49
CA GLY A 264 -11.63 -1.94 -10.34
C GLY A 264 -11.85 -0.50 -10.83
N THR A 265 -11.29 0.52 -10.18
CA THR A 265 -11.42 1.92 -10.63
C THR A 265 -10.42 2.30 -11.71
N ALA A 266 -9.37 1.51 -11.95
CA ALA A 266 -8.31 1.88 -12.90
C ALA A 266 -8.84 2.15 -14.34
N PRO A 267 -9.74 1.32 -14.92
CA PRO A 267 -10.33 1.61 -16.22
C PRO A 267 -11.15 2.90 -16.25
N LEU A 268 -11.80 3.26 -15.13
CA LEU A 268 -12.58 4.50 -15.05
C LEU A 268 -11.70 5.72 -15.24
N PHE A 269 -10.54 5.78 -14.58
CA PHE A 269 -9.60 6.88 -14.74
C PHE A 269 -8.96 6.93 -16.11
N LEU A 270 -8.60 5.78 -16.68
CA LEU A 270 -8.04 5.71 -18.03
C LEU A 270 -9.03 6.24 -19.07
N ILE A 271 -10.31 5.84 -18.96
CA ILE A 271 -11.35 6.30 -19.86
C ILE A 271 -11.68 7.78 -19.59
N ALA A 272 -11.85 8.19 -18.33
CA ALA A 272 -12.17 9.57 -17.94
C ALA A 272 -11.12 10.56 -18.46
N GLY A 273 -9.85 10.30 -18.19
CA GLY A 273 -8.79 11.18 -18.67
C GLY A 273 -8.70 11.19 -20.20
N PHE A 274 -8.89 10.04 -20.88
CA PHE A 274 -8.94 10.03 -22.34
C PHE A 274 -10.04 10.94 -22.88
N LEU A 275 -11.21 10.94 -22.25
CA LEU A 275 -12.34 11.80 -22.64
C LEU A 275 -12.08 13.27 -22.32
N GLU A 276 -11.40 13.54 -21.22
CA GLU A 276 -10.99 14.89 -20.85
C GLU A 276 -9.98 15.48 -21.84
N GLY A 277 -8.90 14.75 -22.12
CA GLY A 277 -7.84 15.21 -23.01
C GLY A 277 -8.28 15.44 -24.46
N TYR A 278 -9.26 14.67 -24.94
CA TYR A 278 -9.68 14.68 -26.35
C TYR A 278 -11.07 15.28 -26.59
N LEU A 279 -12.07 14.96 -25.77
CA LEU A 279 -13.48 15.25 -26.06
C LEU A 279 -13.98 16.53 -25.37
N THR A 280 -13.51 16.81 -24.14
CA THR A 280 -13.95 17.96 -23.34
C THR A 280 -13.52 19.31 -23.96
N ARG A 281 -12.50 19.29 -24.83
CA ARG A 281 -12.04 20.46 -25.59
C ARG A 281 -12.91 20.79 -26.81
N GLN A 282 -13.68 19.83 -27.31
CA GLN A 282 -14.50 20.02 -28.51
C GLN A 282 -15.87 20.61 -28.12
N THR A 283 -15.87 21.86 -27.63
CA THR A 283 -17.10 22.59 -27.23
C THR A 283 -18.01 22.95 -28.40
N ASP A 284 -17.61 22.66 -29.63
CA ASP A 284 -18.47 22.79 -30.82
C ASP A 284 -19.29 21.51 -31.09
N THR A 285 -19.07 20.46 -30.29
CA THR A 285 -19.81 19.20 -30.43
C THR A 285 -21.29 19.42 -30.06
N PRO A 286 -22.27 18.98 -30.87
CA PRO A 286 -23.69 19.11 -30.54
C PRO A 286 -24.05 18.56 -29.16
N ASP A 287 -24.91 19.28 -28.43
CA ASP A 287 -25.38 18.91 -27.08
C ASP A 287 -25.90 17.47 -26.98
N LEU A 288 -26.62 17.01 -28.02
CA LEU A 288 -27.18 15.67 -28.08
C LEU A 288 -26.09 14.59 -28.06
N ILE A 289 -24.94 14.85 -28.68
CA ILE A 289 -23.80 13.92 -28.70
C ILE A 289 -23.12 13.91 -27.33
N ARG A 290 -22.91 15.08 -26.70
CA ARG A 290 -22.37 15.18 -25.34
C ARG A 290 -23.26 14.45 -24.34
N GLY A 291 -24.58 14.68 -24.41
CA GLY A 291 -25.58 14.03 -23.58
C GLY A 291 -25.62 12.50 -23.77
N LEU A 292 -25.56 12.00 -25.01
CA LEU A 292 -25.48 10.57 -25.28
C LEU A 292 -24.22 9.96 -24.65
N PHE A 293 -23.10 10.68 -24.72
CA PHE A 293 -21.84 10.22 -24.15
C PHE A 293 -21.90 10.09 -22.61
N ILE A 294 -22.49 11.09 -21.94
CA ILE A 294 -22.77 11.06 -20.50
C ILE A 294 -23.64 9.84 -20.16
N LEU A 295 -24.72 9.61 -20.92
CA LEU A 295 -25.60 8.45 -20.73
C LEU A 295 -24.88 7.12 -20.94
N CYS A 296 -24.01 7.02 -21.93
CA CYS A 296 -23.19 5.82 -22.16
C CYS A 296 -22.26 5.54 -20.99
N CYS A 297 -21.58 6.55 -20.45
CA CYS A 297 -20.71 6.41 -19.28
C CYS A 297 -21.51 6.00 -18.04
N LEU A 298 -22.66 6.64 -17.81
CA LEU A 298 -23.54 6.31 -16.70
C LEU A 298 -24.08 4.88 -16.83
N ALA A 299 -24.52 4.48 -18.02
CA ALA A 299 -24.99 3.13 -18.30
C ALA A 299 -23.88 2.10 -18.05
N PHE A 300 -22.64 2.37 -18.50
CA PHE A 300 -21.49 1.52 -18.24
C PHE A 300 -21.26 1.30 -16.73
N VAL A 301 -21.25 2.37 -15.94
CA VAL A 301 -21.06 2.27 -14.48
C VAL A 301 -22.20 1.49 -13.83
N LEU A 302 -23.46 1.81 -14.15
CA LEU A 302 -24.62 1.13 -13.56
C LEU A 302 -24.69 -0.34 -13.94
N VAL A 303 -24.44 -0.68 -15.21
CA VAL A 303 -24.45 -2.07 -15.68
C VAL A 303 -23.34 -2.86 -15.01
N TYR A 304 -22.11 -2.35 -15.01
CA TYR A 304 -20.95 -3.13 -14.55
C TYR A 304 -20.80 -3.16 -13.02
N PHE A 305 -21.02 -2.06 -12.30
CA PHE A 305 -20.81 -1.99 -10.85
C PHE A 305 -22.08 -2.26 -10.02
N VAL A 306 -23.28 -2.21 -10.63
CA VAL A 306 -24.54 -2.41 -9.91
C VAL A 306 -25.29 -3.65 -10.40
N TRP A 307 -25.68 -3.68 -11.67
CA TRP A 307 -26.54 -4.73 -12.21
C TRP A 307 -25.81 -6.07 -12.34
N TYR A 308 -24.61 -6.08 -12.92
CA TYR A 308 -23.85 -7.31 -13.19
C TYR A 308 -23.46 -8.08 -11.90
N PRO A 309 -22.95 -7.46 -10.82
CA PRO A 309 -22.71 -8.11 -9.53
C PRO A 309 -23.97 -8.73 -8.93
N TRP A 310 -25.09 -8.00 -9.00
CA TRP A 310 -26.39 -8.48 -8.51
C TRP A 310 -26.91 -9.68 -9.33
N TYR A 311 -26.82 -9.60 -10.66
CA TYR A 311 -27.26 -10.64 -11.58
C TYR A 311 -26.45 -11.92 -11.38
N ARG A 312 -25.12 -11.84 -11.29
CA ARG A 312 -24.25 -13.00 -11.04
C ARG A 312 -24.53 -13.67 -9.70
N HIS A 313 -24.74 -12.88 -8.64
CA HIS A 313 -25.12 -13.45 -7.35
C HIS A 313 -26.47 -14.18 -7.43
N ARG A 314 -27.46 -13.65 -8.16
CA ARG A 314 -28.76 -14.32 -8.35
C ARG A 314 -28.66 -15.64 -9.11
N LEU A 315 -27.73 -15.76 -10.05
CA LEU A 315 -27.48 -17.00 -10.78
C LEU A 315 -26.81 -18.10 -9.94
N GLY A 316 -26.40 -17.79 -8.70
CA GLY A 316 -25.73 -18.76 -7.83
C GLY A 316 -24.37 -19.21 -8.37
N ILE A 317 -23.75 -18.43 -9.27
CA ILE A 317 -22.42 -18.74 -9.81
C ILE A 317 -21.46 -18.73 -8.61
N PRO A 318 -20.84 -19.88 -8.26
CA PRO A 318 -19.93 -19.94 -7.13
C PRO A 318 -18.78 -18.96 -7.40
N PRO A 319 -18.24 -18.31 -6.35
CA PRO A 319 -17.04 -17.52 -6.53
C PRO A 319 -15.98 -18.41 -7.22
N PRO A 320 -15.11 -17.84 -8.07
CA PRO A 320 -13.95 -18.58 -8.53
C PRO A 320 -13.28 -19.18 -7.29
N PRO A 321 -12.70 -20.40 -7.39
CA PRO A 321 -12.01 -21.01 -6.27
C PRO A 321 -10.83 -20.12 -5.92
N GLU A 322 -11.10 -19.09 -5.11
CA GLU A 322 -10.11 -18.42 -4.33
C GLU A 322 -9.42 -19.57 -3.63
N GLN A 323 -8.11 -19.64 -3.76
CA GLN A 323 -7.33 -20.35 -2.77
C GLN A 323 -7.83 -19.78 -1.44
N THR A 324 -8.74 -20.50 -0.79
CA THR A 324 -9.02 -20.41 0.63
C THR A 324 -7.70 -20.80 1.25
N GLN A 325 -6.74 -19.87 1.20
CA GLN A 325 -5.72 -19.75 2.20
C GLN A 325 -6.53 -19.55 3.46
N ARG A 326 -6.92 -20.67 4.07
CA ARG A 326 -7.19 -20.76 5.49
C ARG A 326 -6.08 -19.94 6.09
N VAL A 327 -6.42 -18.75 6.59
CA VAL A 327 -5.41 -17.85 7.13
C VAL A 327 -4.64 -18.71 8.11
N ALA A 328 -3.36 -18.97 7.80
CA ALA A 328 -2.63 -20.01 8.50
C ALA A 328 -2.79 -19.72 10.00
N PRO A 329 -3.04 -20.75 10.84
CA PRO A 329 -2.99 -20.54 12.29
C PRO A 329 -1.70 -19.80 12.57
N MET A 330 -1.72 -18.79 13.46
CA MET A 330 -0.51 -18.04 13.80
C MET A 330 0.54 -19.06 14.28
N SER A 331 1.37 -19.55 13.37
CA SER A 331 2.52 -20.36 13.72
C SER A 331 3.46 -19.46 14.51
N SER A 332 4.26 -20.06 15.38
CA SER A 332 5.37 -19.34 15.99
C SER A 332 6.22 -18.77 14.86
N TYR A 333 6.13 -17.46 14.65
CA TYR A 333 6.95 -16.77 13.67
C TYR A 333 8.41 -16.96 14.09
N HIS A 334 9.18 -17.57 13.19
CA HIS A 334 10.63 -17.69 13.30
C HIS A 334 11.24 -17.01 12.07
N LEU A 335 12.18 -16.10 12.31
CA LEU A 335 12.87 -15.38 11.25
C LEU A 335 13.81 -16.35 10.50
N GLU A 336 13.38 -16.81 9.34
CA GLU A 336 14.21 -17.64 8.45
C GLU A 336 15.25 -16.77 7.74
N THR A 337 16.53 -16.89 8.10
CA THR A 337 17.62 -16.14 7.50
C THR A 337 18.27 -16.87 6.32
N GLY A 338 18.13 -18.20 6.24
CA GLY A 338 18.73 -19.07 5.23
C GLY A 338 17.95 -19.21 3.92
N ARG A 339 16.98 -18.32 3.65
CA ARG A 339 16.13 -18.39 2.46
C ARG A 339 16.20 -17.10 1.66
N ILE A 340 16.25 -17.23 0.33
CA ILE A 340 16.11 -16.10 -0.59
C ILE A 340 14.63 -15.67 -0.62
N LYS A 341 14.30 -14.54 0.02
CA LYS A 341 12.94 -14.00 0.08
C LYS A 341 12.67 -13.02 -1.05
N ASN A 342 11.45 -13.00 -1.59
CA ASN A 342 11.01 -11.97 -2.52
C ASN A 342 10.64 -10.67 -1.78
N ASN A 343 10.50 -9.56 -2.51
CA ASN A 343 10.25 -8.25 -1.90
C ASN A 343 8.92 -8.17 -1.13
N GLY A 344 7.89 -8.91 -1.56
CA GLY A 344 6.60 -8.98 -0.85
C GLY A 344 6.69 -9.74 0.47
N GLU A 345 7.49 -10.82 0.51
CA GLU A 345 7.79 -11.56 1.75
C GLU A 345 8.57 -10.69 2.73
N ILE A 346 9.62 -10.00 2.28
CA ILE A 346 10.40 -9.06 3.10
C ILE A 346 9.50 -7.96 3.65
N PHE A 347 8.67 -7.35 2.80
CA PHE A 347 7.72 -6.32 3.21
C PHE A 347 6.74 -6.82 4.28
N SER A 348 6.16 -8.01 4.10
CA SER A 348 5.26 -8.61 5.10
C SER A 348 5.96 -8.89 6.43
N GLU A 349 7.23 -9.29 6.36
CA GLU A 349 8.05 -9.58 7.53
C GLU A 349 8.41 -8.32 8.32
N VAL A 350 8.65 -7.18 7.66
CA VAL A 350 8.82 -5.87 8.32
C VAL A 350 7.64 -5.57 9.26
N PHE A 351 6.40 -5.71 8.78
CA PHE A 351 5.22 -5.47 9.63
C PHE A 351 5.04 -6.52 10.73
N THR A 352 5.50 -7.74 10.49
CA THR A 352 5.47 -8.79 11.51
C THR A 352 6.39 -8.45 12.68
N ILE A 353 7.61 -7.97 12.39
CA ILE A 353 8.56 -7.47 13.40
C ILE A 353 8.04 -6.20 14.04
N PHE A 354 7.51 -5.25 13.26
CA PHE A 354 6.89 -4.02 13.75
C PHE A 354 5.83 -4.31 14.82
N ARG A 355 4.94 -5.27 14.54
CA ARG A 355 3.87 -5.67 15.47
C ARG A 355 4.41 -6.27 16.76
N ARG A 356 5.44 -7.11 16.69
CA ARG A 356 6.01 -7.80 17.87
C ARG A 356 6.73 -6.84 18.80
N HIS A 357 7.29 -5.76 18.26
CA HIS A 357 8.00 -4.71 19.00
C HIS A 357 7.23 -3.38 19.01
N LEU A 358 5.90 -3.44 18.90
CA LEU A 358 5.03 -2.26 18.72
C LEU A 358 5.28 -1.18 19.77
N SER A 359 5.37 -1.56 21.05
CA SER A 359 5.60 -0.60 22.14
C SER A 359 6.93 0.13 21.99
N ALA A 360 8.01 -0.58 21.67
CA ALA A 360 9.33 0.01 21.46
C ALA A 360 9.31 0.97 20.26
N PHE A 361 8.62 0.59 19.18
CA PHE A 361 8.49 1.43 17.99
C PHE A 361 7.62 2.65 18.22
N LEU A 362 6.50 2.55 18.93
CA LEU A 362 5.67 3.73 19.26
C LEU A 362 6.44 4.74 20.12
N VAL A 363 7.25 4.27 21.08
CA VAL A 363 8.14 5.13 21.86
C VAL A 363 9.20 5.79 20.97
N ALA A 364 9.82 5.04 20.04
CA ALA A 364 10.80 5.61 19.11
C ALA A 364 10.17 6.66 18.17
N ILE A 365 8.93 6.41 17.70
CA ILE A 365 8.19 7.31 16.80
C ILE A 365 7.84 8.61 17.52
N PHE A 366 7.00 8.53 18.56
CA PHE A 366 6.45 9.71 19.21
C PHE A 366 7.43 10.34 20.20
N GLY A 367 8.21 9.53 20.92
CA GLY A 367 9.26 10.03 21.81
C GLY A 367 10.41 10.65 21.02
N GLY A 368 10.79 10.07 19.88
CA GLY A 368 11.77 10.67 18.96
C GLY A 368 11.28 11.98 18.36
N ALA A 369 10.01 12.04 17.94
CA ALA A 369 9.41 13.28 17.43
C ALA A 369 9.31 14.37 18.50
N LEU A 370 8.91 14.02 19.72
CA LEU A 370 8.85 14.94 20.84
C LEU A 370 10.24 15.46 21.21
N LEU A 371 11.26 14.59 21.23
CA LEU A 371 12.65 14.99 21.46
C LEU A 371 13.11 15.96 20.37
N TYR A 372 12.85 15.65 19.10
CA TYR A 372 13.22 16.50 17.97
C TYR A 372 12.59 17.89 18.09
N THR A 373 11.27 17.97 18.27
CA THR A 373 10.57 19.27 18.34
C THR A 373 10.97 20.06 19.58
N THR A 374 11.15 19.40 20.72
CA THR A 374 11.61 20.05 21.95
C THR A 374 13.02 20.61 21.80
N LEU A 375 13.94 19.86 21.18
CA LEU A 375 15.28 20.36 20.91
C LEU A 375 15.23 21.55 19.97
N VAL A 376 14.58 21.41 18.81
CA VAL A 376 14.57 22.43 17.76
C VAL A 376 13.87 23.71 18.20
N PHE A 377 12.66 23.63 18.74
CA PHE A 377 11.91 24.83 19.14
C PHE A 377 12.32 25.34 20.52
N GLY A 378 12.70 24.46 21.44
CA GLY A 378 13.04 24.83 22.81
C GLY A 378 14.42 25.46 22.95
N LEU A 379 15.40 25.09 22.11
CA LEU A 379 16.78 25.58 22.21
C LEU A 379 17.17 26.60 21.14
N SER A 380 16.39 26.76 20.06
CA SER A 380 16.73 27.71 19.00
C SER A 380 16.45 29.16 19.40
N GLY A 381 15.39 29.42 20.18
CA GLY A 381 14.91 30.78 20.48
C GLY A 381 14.41 31.55 19.25
N VAL A 382 14.19 30.85 18.13
CA VAL A 382 13.75 31.43 16.84
C VAL A 382 12.29 31.04 16.60
N PRO A 383 11.45 31.94 16.04
CA PRO A 383 10.06 31.61 15.69
C PRO A 383 9.97 30.40 14.76
N ALA A 384 8.92 29.58 14.96
CA ALA A 384 8.74 28.34 14.23
C ALA A 384 8.71 28.51 12.70
N GLU A 385 8.09 29.59 12.21
CA GLU A 385 7.98 29.90 10.78
C GLU A 385 9.35 30.13 10.10
N GLN A 386 10.29 30.72 10.83
CA GLN A 386 11.64 30.94 10.32
C GLN A 386 12.47 29.64 10.28
N LEU A 387 12.22 28.75 11.25
CA LEU A 387 12.82 27.42 11.32
C LEU A 387 12.31 26.53 10.17
N PHE A 388 10.99 26.48 10.00
CA PHE A 388 10.31 25.62 9.04
C PHE A 388 9.30 26.42 8.20
N PRO A 389 9.76 27.08 7.12
CA PRO A 389 8.87 27.72 6.16
C PRO A 389 8.27 26.64 5.24
N PHE A 390 7.43 25.78 5.81
CA PHE A 390 6.84 24.69 5.06
C PHE A 390 6.02 25.21 3.89
N GLN A 391 6.25 24.61 2.72
CA GLN A 391 5.49 24.91 1.52
C GLN A 391 4.28 23.99 1.44
N THR A 392 3.14 24.53 1.05
CA THR A 392 1.87 23.79 0.86
C THR A 392 1.59 23.48 -0.62
N SER A 393 2.52 23.81 -1.52
CA SER A 393 2.35 23.72 -2.98
C SER A 393 2.29 22.29 -3.53
N SER A 394 2.75 21.29 -2.77
CA SER A 394 2.74 19.89 -3.19
C SER A 394 1.84 19.05 -2.29
N TRP A 395 0.79 18.52 -2.90
CA TRP A 395 -0.25 17.75 -2.26
C TRP A 395 0.14 16.30 -1.91
N LEU A 396 1.03 15.65 -2.69
CA LEU A 396 1.39 14.23 -2.53
C LEU A 396 2.63 14.01 -1.67
N PHE A 397 3.70 14.76 -1.94
CA PHE A 397 4.92 14.76 -1.15
C PHE A 397 5.65 16.06 -1.35
N ASN A 398 5.91 16.77 -0.27
CA ASN A 398 6.75 17.95 -0.30
C ASN A 398 8.19 17.57 0.06
N GLY A 399 8.99 17.28 -0.98
CA GLY A 399 10.41 16.96 -0.81
C GLY A 399 11.20 18.08 -0.13
N TYR A 400 10.81 19.34 -0.34
CA TYR A 400 11.42 20.48 0.34
C TYR A 400 11.16 20.42 1.85
N ASN A 401 9.90 20.26 2.28
CA ASN A 401 9.56 20.14 3.71
C ASN A 401 10.26 18.95 4.37
N PHE A 402 10.35 17.81 3.67
CA PHE A 402 11.07 16.64 4.16
C PHE A 402 12.56 16.93 4.38
N VAL A 403 13.24 17.53 3.40
CA VAL A 403 14.66 17.88 3.49
C VAL A 403 14.92 18.94 4.56
N LEU A 404 13.98 19.87 4.79
CA LEU A 404 14.07 20.85 5.86
C LEU A 404 14.22 20.21 7.24
N LEU A 405 13.65 19.03 7.48
CA LEU A 405 13.80 18.34 8.77
C LEU A 405 15.25 17.92 9.07
N PHE A 406 16.12 17.86 8.06
CA PHE A 406 17.50 17.35 8.18
C PHE A 406 18.58 18.36 7.79
N SER A 407 18.21 19.50 7.20
CA SER A 407 19.18 20.43 6.61
C SER A 407 19.58 21.56 7.56
N ALA A 408 20.85 21.95 7.47
CA ALA A 408 21.38 23.11 8.21
C ALA A 408 21.00 24.40 7.48
N ARG A 409 20.50 25.42 8.20
CA ARG A 409 20.14 26.72 7.62
C ARG A 409 20.74 27.86 8.42
N ALA A 410 21.41 28.82 7.76
CA ALA A 410 21.81 30.13 8.30
C ALA A 410 22.20 30.17 9.80
N GLY A 411 23.05 29.25 10.27
CA GLY A 411 23.49 29.19 11.68
C GLY A 411 22.67 28.30 12.63
N GLN A 412 21.68 27.57 12.14
CA GLN A 412 20.83 26.66 12.91
C GLN A 412 21.25 25.20 12.77
N TRP A 413 22.43 24.90 13.31
CA TRP A 413 23.03 23.56 13.35
C TRP A 413 22.26 22.59 14.26
N LEU A 414 21.31 23.12 15.03
CA LEU A 414 20.47 22.36 15.95
C LEU A 414 19.51 21.41 15.22
N ILE A 415 19.00 21.80 14.04
CA ILE A 415 18.11 20.96 13.22
C ILE A 415 18.80 19.64 12.81
N PRO A 416 19.94 19.64 12.11
CA PRO A 416 20.63 18.41 11.74
C PRO A 416 21.14 17.61 12.95
N LEU A 417 21.50 18.28 14.06
CA LEU A 417 21.89 17.61 15.30
C LEU A 417 20.70 16.87 15.95
N ALA A 418 19.54 17.52 16.05
CA ALA A 418 18.31 16.92 16.54
C ALA A 418 17.87 15.76 15.63
N ALA A 419 17.93 15.97 14.31
CA ALA A 419 17.62 14.96 13.30
C ALA A 419 18.53 13.73 13.43
N GLY A 420 19.84 13.94 13.62
CA GLY A 420 20.79 12.85 13.79
C GLY A 420 20.61 12.08 15.09
N THR A 421 20.33 12.78 16.19
CA THR A 421 20.04 12.16 17.49
C THR A 421 18.77 11.31 17.42
N MET A 422 17.72 11.85 16.82
CA MET A 422 16.45 11.16 16.58
C MET A 422 16.66 9.92 15.70
N LEU A 423 17.31 10.07 14.55
CA LEU A 423 17.53 8.98 13.60
C LEU A 423 18.42 7.88 14.21
N TYR A 424 19.42 8.25 15.02
CA TYR A 424 20.21 7.28 15.78
C TYR A 424 19.36 6.47 16.75
N GLY A 425 18.48 7.13 17.51
CA GLY A 425 17.55 6.44 18.42
C GLY A 425 16.62 5.48 17.67
N VAL A 426 16.02 5.94 16.57
CA VAL A 426 15.13 5.12 15.73
C VAL A 426 15.86 3.91 15.14
N ALA A 427 17.07 4.09 14.62
CA ALA A 427 17.86 3.00 14.07
C ALA A 427 18.36 2.01 15.12
N ALA A 428 18.76 2.51 16.30
CA ALA A 428 19.17 1.68 17.41
C ALA A 428 18.03 0.78 17.91
N VAL A 429 16.82 1.32 18.03
CA VAL A 429 15.62 0.54 18.40
C VAL A 429 15.28 -0.48 17.32
N SER A 430 15.32 -0.08 16.04
CA SER A 430 15.03 -0.96 14.89
C SER A 430 15.97 -2.15 14.80
N TYR A 431 17.28 -1.92 14.85
CA TYR A 431 18.25 -3.02 14.76
C TYR A 431 18.32 -3.86 16.02
N ARG A 432 18.05 -3.27 17.20
CA ARG A 432 17.91 -4.05 18.45
C ARG A 432 16.69 -4.97 18.41
N ALA A 433 15.55 -4.51 17.91
CA ALA A 433 14.36 -5.34 17.74
C ALA A 433 14.62 -6.52 16.80
N LEU A 434 15.31 -6.27 15.67
CA LEU A 434 15.71 -7.34 14.76
C LEU A 434 16.72 -8.31 15.39
N ALA A 435 17.71 -7.81 16.13
CA ALA A 435 18.67 -8.66 16.84
C ALA A 435 17.98 -9.57 17.87
N GLN A 436 16.94 -9.09 18.56
CA GLN A 436 16.13 -9.89 19.48
C GLN A 436 15.38 -11.03 18.76
N GLU A 437 14.82 -10.78 17.58
CA GLU A 437 14.19 -11.83 16.75
C GLU A 437 15.21 -12.87 16.24
N LEU A 438 16.49 -12.48 16.12
CA LEU A 438 17.61 -13.38 15.81
C LEU A 438 18.17 -14.10 17.04
N GLY A 439 17.70 -13.79 18.25
CA GLY A 439 18.26 -14.31 19.50
C GLY A 439 19.67 -13.79 19.82
N GLN A 440 20.02 -12.61 19.28
CA GLN A 440 21.33 -11.98 19.43
C GLN A 440 21.28 -10.77 20.37
N THR A 441 22.39 -10.50 21.05
CA THR A 441 22.59 -9.29 21.86
C THR A 441 23.72 -8.46 21.26
N PRO A 442 23.44 -7.30 20.64
CA PRO A 442 24.46 -6.48 19.99
C PRO A 442 25.52 -5.97 20.98
N GLY A 443 26.79 -6.00 20.59
CA GLY A 443 27.89 -5.46 21.40
C GLY A 443 27.91 -3.92 21.41
N ARG A 444 28.71 -3.33 22.31
CA ARG A 444 28.92 -1.85 22.34
C ARG A 444 29.51 -1.33 21.02
N TRP A 445 30.33 -2.14 20.36
CA TRP A 445 30.95 -1.79 19.10
C TRP A 445 29.93 -1.65 17.95
N ALA A 446 28.88 -2.48 17.94
CA ALA A 446 27.78 -2.38 16.99
C ALA A 446 27.14 -0.97 16.99
N TYR A 447 26.89 -0.42 18.18
CA TYR A 447 26.32 0.92 18.35
C TYR A 447 27.27 2.05 17.94
N GLY A 448 28.59 1.83 18.05
CA GLY A 448 29.61 2.73 17.51
C GLY A 448 29.63 2.72 15.97
N GLN A 449 29.46 1.56 15.34
CA GLN A 449 29.36 1.46 13.89
C GLN A 449 28.06 2.05 13.35
N LEU A 450 26.95 1.88 14.10
CA LEU A 450 25.68 2.51 13.77
C LEU A 450 25.78 4.03 13.65
N PHE A 451 26.61 4.68 14.48
CA PHE A 451 26.82 6.13 14.41
C PHE A 451 27.34 6.56 13.02
N PHE A 452 28.33 5.86 12.47
CA PHE A 452 28.83 6.14 11.12
C PHE A 452 27.79 5.86 10.04
N GLY A 453 27.01 4.79 10.22
CA GLY A 453 25.85 4.50 9.37
C GLY A 453 24.85 5.65 9.33
N VAL A 454 24.43 6.13 10.50
CA VAL A 454 23.47 7.24 10.62
C VAL A 454 24.04 8.55 10.10
N ALA A 455 25.31 8.84 10.36
CA ALA A 455 25.98 10.02 9.78
C ALA A 455 25.97 9.98 8.25
N ALA A 456 26.22 8.82 7.64
CA ALA A 456 26.12 8.65 6.20
C ALA A 456 24.68 8.83 5.68
N ILE A 457 23.67 8.36 6.42
CA ILE A 457 22.25 8.59 6.07
C ILE A 457 21.93 10.09 6.11
N LEU A 458 22.33 10.80 7.16
CA LEU A 458 22.10 12.25 7.28
C LEU A 458 22.77 13.03 6.16
N LEU A 459 24.00 12.68 5.80
CA LEU A 459 24.69 13.28 4.65
C LEU A 459 23.93 12.99 3.36
N CYS A 460 23.49 11.74 3.15
CA CYS A 460 22.70 11.39 1.98
C CYS A 460 21.40 12.20 1.89
N VAL A 461 20.70 12.39 3.02
CA VAL A 461 19.41 13.10 3.10
C VAL A 461 19.58 14.61 2.98
N GLY A 462 20.58 15.19 3.66
CA GLY A 462 20.87 16.63 3.60
C GLY A 462 21.34 17.11 2.23
N TYR A 463 21.90 16.21 1.41
CA TYR A 463 22.28 16.48 0.02
C TYR A 463 21.20 16.10 -1.01
N LEU A 464 19.99 15.71 -0.59
CA LEU A 464 18.86 15.48 -1.51
C LEU A 464 18.45 16.80 -2.18
N SER A 465 19.12 17.14 -3.29
CA SER A 465 18.78 18.24 -4.20
C SER A 465 17.70 17.82 -5.21
N PHE A 466 17.51 18.57 -6.29
CA PHE A 466 16.54 18.38 -7.40
C PHE A 466 16.41 16.92 -7.92
N TRP A 467 17.36 16.03 -7.61
CA TRP A 467 17.36 14.58 -7.90
C TRP A 467 16.86 13.70 -6.74
N VAL A 468 15.93 14.18 -5.90
CA VAL A 468 15.43 13.48 -4.69
C VAL A 468 15.09 12.01 -4.95
N ILE A 469 14.35 11.71 -6.04
CA ILE A 469 13.93 10.34 -6.36
C ILE A 469 15.13 9.44 -6.69
N PHE A 470 16.09 9.94 -7.49
CA PHE A 470 17.28 9.17 -7.86
C PHE A 470 18.14 8.86 -6.64
N SER A 471 18.30 9.82 -5.74
CA SER A 471 19.06 9.64 -4.51
C SER A 471 18.36 8.69 -3.52
N ILE A 472 17.04 8.76 -3.41
CA ILE A 472 16.24 7.84 -2.57
C ILE A 472 16.28 6.40 -3.12
N LEU A 473 16.13 6.21 -4.43
CA LEU A 473 16.09 4.87 -5.02
C LEU A 473 17.48 4.28 -5.26
N GLY A 474 18.49 5.12 -5.46
CA GLY A 474 19.84 4.69 -5.81
C GLY A 474 20.82 4.70 -4.65
N LEU A 475 21.08 5.87 -4.06
CA LEU A 475 22.14 6.04 -3.06
C LEU A 475 21.71 5.59 -1.66
N LEU A 476 20.51 6.00 -1.23
CA LEU A 476 20.00 5.72 0.11
C LEU A 476 19.97 4.22 0.47
N PRO A 477 19.54 3.27 -0.38
CA PRO A 477 19.61 1.84 -0.04
C PRO A 477 21.03 1.33 0.23
N LEU A 478 22.03 1.86 -0.49
CA LEU A 478 23.43 1.50 -0.26
C LEU A 478 23.86 1.93 1.15
N VAL A 479 23.49 3.15 1.53
CA VAL A 479 23.84 3.73 2.83
C VAL A 479 23.11 3.02 3.98
N LEU A 480 21.85 2.64 3.78
CA LEU A 480 21.07 1.87 4.75
C LEU A 480 21.64 0.46 4.96
N LEU A 481 22.00 -0.23 3.87
CA LEU A 481 22.68 -1.53 3.95
C LEU A 481 24.04 -1.40 4.64
N PHE A 482 24.81 -0.36 4.31
CA PHE A 482 26.06 -0.03 4.99
C PHE A 482 25.89 0.13 6.51
N ALA A 483 24.86 0.87 6.93
CA ALA A 483 24.55 1.05 8.35
C ALA A 483 24.22 -0.28 9.05
N TYR A 484 23.42 -1.15 8.42
CA TYR A 484 23.08 -2.44 8.99
C TYR A 484 24.27 -3.42 8.99
N VAL A 485 25.07 -3.46 7.93
CA VAL A 485 26.27 -4.31 7.85
C VAL A 485 27.27 -3.94 8.94
N GLY A 486 27.53 -2.64 9.14
CA GLY A 486 28.41 -2.17 10.21
C GLY A 486 27.91 -2.57 11.61
N PHE A 487 26.59 -2.46 11.83
CA PHE A 487 25.95 -2.86 13.08
C PHE A 487 25.96 -4.38 13.31
N HIS A 488 25.53 -5.16 12.33
CA HIS A 488 25.31 -6.61 12.47
C HIS A 488 26.61 -7.43 12.41
N GLU A 489 27.54 -7.08 11.52
CA GLU A 489 28.83 -7.78 11.41
C GLU A 489 29.89 -7.20 12.37
N GLU A 490 29.60 -6.10 13.06
CA GLU A 490 30.51 -5.44 14.01
C GLU A 490 31.87 -5.08 13.38
N VAL A 491 31.87 -4.71 12.09
CA VAL A 491 33.08 -4.39 11.31
C VAL A 491 33.30 -2.89 11.16
N SER A 492 34.55 -2.47 10.91
CA SER A 492 34.88 -1.06 10.67
C SER A 492 34.19 -0.48 9.43
N PRO A 493 34.02 0.86 9.33
CA PRO A 493 33.29 1.49 8.23
C PRO A 493 33.85 1.12 6.85
N TRP A 494 35.17 1.06 6.70
CA TRP A 494 35.80 0.65 5.44
C TRP A 494 35.41 -0.77 5.01
N ARG A 495 35.41 -1.72 5.96
CA ARG A 495 35.03 -3.11 5.68
C ARG A 495 33.52 -3.22 5.42
N ALA A 496 32.69 -2.50 6.18
CA ALA A 496 31.25 -2.44 5.96
C ALA A 496 30.90 -1.92 4.56
N GLY A 497 31.60 -0.87 4.09
CA GLY A 497 31.43 -0.33 2.74
C GLY A 497 31.75 -1.35 1.66
N ARG A 498 32.94 -1.98 1.72
CA ARG A 498 33.33 -3.05 0.78
C ARG A 498 32.35 -4.21 0.81
N ARG A 499 31.92 -4.62 2.01
CA ARG A 499 30.96 -5.71 2.20
C ARG A 499 29.60 -5.39 1.56
N THR A 500 29.12 -4.16 1.71
CA THR A 500 27.87 -3.70 1.11
C THR A 500 27.92 -3.76 -0.42
N LEU A 501 29.02 -3.32 -1.03
CA LEU A 501 29.21 -3.39 -2.47
C LEU A 501 29.22 -4.84 -2.99
N VAL A 502 29.84 -5.77 -2.25
CA VAL A 502 29.83 -7.19 -2.60
C VAL A 502 28.41 -7.77 -2.55
N LEU A 503 27.64 -7.47 -1.50
CA LEU A 503 26.29 -8.01 -1.32
C LEU A 503 25.31 -7.54 -2.40
N ILE A 504 25.48 -6.31 -2.88
CA ILE A 504 24.58 -5.69 -3.86
C ILE A 504 24.91 -6.09 -5.31
N ASN A 505 26.14 -6.55 -5.55
CA ASN A 505 26.56 -6.96 -6.88
C ASN A 505 25.63 -8.05 -7.43
N GLY A 506 25.09 -7.85 -8.63
CA GLY A 506 24.12 -8.77 -9.25
C GLY A 506 22.70 -8.75 -8.65
N ALA A 507 22.44 -7.99 -7.59
CA ALA A 507 21.15 -7.92 -6.91
C ALA A 507 20.57 -6.50 -6.79
N TYR A 508 21.21 -5.49 -7.41
CA TYR A 508 20.80 -4.09 -7.34
C TYR A 508 19.33 -3.85 -7.73
N ALA A 509 18.83 -4.50 -8.79
CA ALA A 509 17.43 -4.38 -9.21
C ALA A 509 16.43 -4.82 -8.12
N ARG A 510 16.79 -5.84 -7.31
CA ARG A 510 15.96 -6.28 -6.18
C ARG A 510 15.93 -5.24 -5.08
N THR A 511 17.08 -4.66 -4.76
CA THR A 511 17.23 -3.58 -3.77
C THR A 511 16.41 -2.36 -4.17
N VAL A 512 16.51 -1.92 -5.43
CA VAL A 512 15.69 -0.84 -5.98
C VAL A 512 14.21 -1.21 -5.93
N GLY A 513 13.84 -2.43 -6.32
CA GLY A 513 12.45 -2.88 -6.27
C GLY A 513 11.84 -2.86 -4.86
N LEU A 514 12.62 -3.19 -3.82
CA LEU A 514 12.17 -3.08 -2.42
C LEU A 514 12.04 -1.61 -2.02
N MET A 515 13.03 -0.78 -2.35
CA MET A 515 12.99 0.66 -2.11
C MET A 515 11.82 1.34 -2.80
N SER A 516 11.48 0.98 -4.03
CA SER A 516 10.32 1.52 -4.73
C SER A 516 9.01 1.19 -4.00
N LEU A 517 8.86 -0.05 -3.52
CA LEU A 517 7.69 -0.47 -2.77
C LEU A 517 7.58 0.31 -1.44
N LEU A 518 8.70 0.49 -0.74
CA LEU A 518 8.78 1.27 0.50
C LEU A 518 8.59 2.78 0.27
N LEU A 519 9.09 3.30 -0.85
CA LEU A 519 8.92 4.70 -1.25
C LEU A 519 7.45 5.00 -1.53
N VAL A 520 6.75 4.14 -2.26
CA VAL A 520 5.30 4.30 -2.48
C VAL A 520 4.58 4.39 -1.14
N LEU A 521 4.87 3.49 -0.19
CA LEU A 521 4.30 3.59 1.16
C LEU A 521 4.67 4.91 1.85
N GLY A 522 5.92 5.34 1.76
CA GLY A 522 6.38 6.61 2.35
C GLY A 522 5.65 7.82 1.78
N LEU A 523 5.51 7.91 0.45
CA LEU A 523 4.76 8.98 -0.23
C LEU A 523 3.30 9.01 0.23
N LEU A 524 2.68 7.85 0.39
CA LEU A 524 1.29 7.72 0.87
C LEU A 524 1.10 8.08 2.35
N LEU A 525 2.16 8.02 3.14
CA LEU A 525 2.11 8.46 4.53
C LEU A 525 2.38 9.95 4.65
N PHE A 526 3.27 10.49 3.81
CA PHE A 526 3.49 11.94 3.73
C PHE A 526 2.28 12.68 3.19
N SER A 527 1.53 12.10 2.25
CA SER A 527 0.29 12.71 1.79
C SER A 527 -0.70 12.96 2.91
N PHE A 528 -0.65 12.18 4.01
CA PHE A 528 -1.53 12.33 5.16
C PHE A 528 -1.44 13.74 5.78
N THR A 529 -0.25 14.34 5.83
CA THR A 529 -0.06 15.69 6.43
C THR A 529 -0.76 16.77 5.62
N ASN A 530 -0.92 16.57 4.32
CA ASN A 530 -1.57 17.52 3.41
C ASN A 530 -3.04 17.16 3.16
N THR A 531 -3.66 16.37 4.04
CA THR A 531 -5.08 16.03 3.92
C THR A 531 -5.95 17.02 4.66
N ILE A 532 -7.19 17.16 4.16
CA ILE A 532 -8.25 17.90 4.84
C ILE A 532 -8.54 17.36 6.26
N VAL A 533 -8.15 16.11 6.56
CA VAL A 533 -8.29 15.54 7.90
C VAL A 533 -7.37 16.24 8.89
N ILE A 534 -6.10 16.44 8.52
CA ILE A 534 -5.12 17.14 9.36
C ILE A 534 -5.49 18.62 9.47
N GLU A 535 -5.91 19.23 8.37
CA GLU A 535 -6.43 20.60 8.38
C GLU A 535 -7.64 20.74 9.31
N LEU A 536 -8.60 19.81 9.25
CA LEU A 536 -9.77 19.81 10.13
C LEU A 536 -9.39 19.61 11.59
N LEU A 537 -8.38 18.80 11.89
CA LEU A 537 -7.83 18.66 13.24
C LEU A 537 -7.26 20.00 13.73
N PHE A 538 -6.47 20.70 12.91
CA PHE A 538 -5.94 22.03 13.27
C PHE A 538 -7.05 23.05 13.45
N ARG A 539 -8.03 23.10 12.53
CA ARG A 539 -9.20 23.99 12.66
C ARG A 539 -10.00 23.71 13.92
N LEU A 540 -10.16 22.44 14.29
CA LEU A 540 -10.86 22.03 15.51
C LEU A 540 -10.09 22.46 16.76
N VAL A 541 -8.76 22.34 16.77
CA VAL A 541 -7.92 22.85 17.87
C VAL A 541 -8.07 24.38 17.99
N ASN A 542 -8.00 25.10 16.86
CA ASN A 542 -8.18 26.56 16.84
C ASN A 542 -9.58 26.98 17.30
N TRP A 543 -10.60 26.16 17.06
CA TRP A 543 -11.96 26.42 17.55
C TRP A 543 -12.10 26.17 19.05
N LEU A 544 -11.40 25.18 19.60
CA LEU A 544 -11.44 24.85 21.03
C LEU A 544 -10.57 25.76 21.90
N VAL A 545 -9.52 26.35 21.33
CA VAL A 545 -8.53 27.15 22.05
C VAL A 545 -8.68 28.62 21.69
N THR A 546 -9.08 29.45 22.66
CA THR A 546 -9.10 30.90 22.49
C THR A 546 -7.71 31.48 22.75
N ALA A 547 -6.97 31.80 21.69
CA ALA A 547 -5.70 32.51 21.73
C ALA A 547 -5.57 33.49 20.56
N GLU A 548 -4.58 34.39 20.60
CA GLU A 548 -4.28 35.26 19.46
C GLU A 548 -3.89 34.42 18.23
N GLN A 549 -4.30 34.87 17.03
CA GLN A 549 -4.07 34.15 15.78
C GLN A 549 -2.59 33.78 15.58
N VAL A 550 -1.68 34.70 15.92
CA VAL A 550 -0.22 34.48 15.83
C VAL A 550 0.23 33.30 16.70
N VAL A 551 -0.33 33.15 17.90
CA VAL A 551 -0.01 32.05 18.81
C VAL A 551 -0.56 30.73 18.28
N LEU A 552 -1.80 30.76 17.76
CA LEU A 552 -2.43 29.57 17.15
C LEU A 552 -1.65 29.09 15.93
N ASP A 553 -1.21 30.01 15.07
CA ASP A 553 -0.41 29.70 13.87
C ASP A 553 0.94 29.08 14.27
N GLU A 554 1.59 29.63 15.32
CA GLU A 554 2.84 29.07 15.84
C GLU A 554 2.66 27.66 16.42
N TRP A 555 1.57 27.43 17.17
CA TRP A 555 1.26 26.12 17.75
C TRP A 555 0.89 25.11 16.68
N SER A 556 0.12 25.51 15.67
CA SER A 556 -0.24 24.70 14.52
C SER A 556 1.01 24.22 13.79
N LEU A 557 1.96 25.11 13.52
CA LEU A 557 3.22 24.76 12.84
C LEU A 557 4.10 23.81 13.67
N ARG A 558 4.17 24.00 15.00
CA ARG A 558 4.89 23.08 15.90
C ARG A 558 4.23 21.69 15.92
N LEU A 559 2.91 21.63 15.94
CA LEU A 559 2.15 20.38 15.90
C LEU A 559 2.29 19.69 14.54
N ASP A 560 2.25 20.43 13.43
CA ASP A 560 2.51 19.91 12.08
C ASP A 560 3.93 19.34 11.97
N THR A 561 4.92 20.06 12.49
CA THR A 561 6.31 19.57 12.57
C THR A 561 6.38 18.26 13.37
N PHE A 562 5.71 18.17 14.52
CA PHE A 562 5.65 16.96 15.33
C PHE A 562 5.03 15.77 14.57
N LEU A 563 3.93 16.00 13.84
CA LEU A 563 3.25 14.97 13.06
C LEU A 563 4.12 14.52 11.88
N LEU A 564 4.72 15.46 11.15
CA LEU A 564 5.61 15.17 10.03
C LEU A 564 6.84 14.37 10.47
N VAL A 565 7.42 14.72 11.61
CA VAL A 565 8.55 13.99 12.20
C VAL A 565 8.12 12.59 12.69
N SER A 566 6.92 12.46 13.26
CA SER A 566 6.37 11.16 13.67
C SER A 566 6.19 10.23 12.46
N ILE A 567 5.62 10.74 11.37
CA ILE A 567 5.48 10.00 10.11
C ILE A 567 6.86 9.62 9.56
N THR A 568 7.81 10.56 9.58
CA THR A 568 9.18 10.33 9.15
C THR A 568 9.86 9.22 9.97
N ASN A 569 9.69 9.20 11.29
CA ASN A 569 10.22 8.14 12.15
C ASN A 569 9.62 6.77 11.83
N PHE A 570 8.31 6.70 11.60
CA PHE A 570 7.64 5.47 11.19
C PHE A 570 8.20 4.95 9.86
N ILE A 571 8.39 5.83 8.87
CA ILE A 571 8.99 5.48 7.58
C ILE A 571 10.43 4.98 7.76
N TRP A 572 11.24 5.66 8.58
CA TRP A 572 12.61 5.22 8.87
C TRP A 572 12.64 3.81 9.45
N ILE A 573 11.77 3.48 10.41
CA ILE A 573 11.70 2.12 10.99
C ILE A 573 11.45 1.08 9.90
N ILE A 574 10.45 1.30 9.04
CA ILE A 574 10.10 0.36 7.97
C ILE A 574 11.26 0.19 6.98
N VAL A 575 11.89 1.30 6.57
CA VAL A 575 13.00 1.30 5.62
C VAL A 575 14.24 0.62 6.22
N LEU A 576 14.60 0.94 7.46
CA LEU A 576 15.73 0.33 8.16
C LEU A 576 15.53 -1.18 8.34
N LEU A 577 14.34 -1.62 8.78
CA LEU A 577 14.02 -3.05 8.91
C LEU A 577 13.99 -3.75 7.54
N GLY A 578 13.42 -3.11 6.52
CA GLY A 578 13.33 -3.67 5.18
C GLY A 578 14.70 -3.98 4.58
N LEU A 579 15.65 -3.05 4.69
CA LEU A 579 17.01 -3.24 4.18
C LEU A 579 17.82 -4.19 5.06
N ALA A 580 17.60 -4.18 6.38
CA ALA A 580 18.20 -5.13 7.30
C ALA A 580 17.73 -6.58 7.04
N LEU A 581 16.48 -6.78 6.66
CA LEU A 581 15.97 -8.10 6.25
C LEU A 581 16.47 -8.48 4.85
N LEU A 582 16.57 -7.52 3.93
CA LEU A 582 17.14 -7.74 2.60
C LEU A 582 18.60 -8.23 2.68
N TYR A 583 19.39 -7.76 3.66
CA TYR A 583 20.75 -8.24 3.90
C TYR A 583 20.84 -9.78 3.94
N PHE A 584 19.94 -10.47 4.65
CA PHE A 584 19.98 -11.94 4.74
C PHE A 584 19.72 -12.60 3.40
N THR A 585 18.81 -12.04 2.60
CA THR A 585 18.55 -12.51 1.24
C THR A 585 19.77 -12.28 0.34
N LEU A 586 20.40 -11.11 0.41
CA LEU A 586 21.61 -10.80 -0.37
C LEU A 586 22.78 -11.68 0.03
N ARG A 587 22.93 -11.95 1.33
CA ARG A 587 23.95 -12.85 1.85
C ARG A 587 23.74 -14.27 1.32
N GLU A 588 22.53 -14.79 1.35
CA GLU A 588 22.26 -16.15 0.85
C GLU A 588 22.45 -16.24 -0.68
N ILE A 589 22.13 -15.20 -1.45
CA ILE A 589 22.41 -15.13 -2.90
C ILE A 589 23.91 -15.22 -3.18
N ASN A 590 24.73 -14.48 -2.43
CA ASN A 590 26.17 -14.38 -2.70
C ASN A 590 26.98 -15.53 -2.09
N GLU A 591 26.58 -16.02 -0.92
CA GLU A 591 27.40 -16.93 -0.11
C GLU A 591 26.83 -18.34 -0.02
N ALA A 592 25.52 -18.51 -0.25
CA ALA A 592 24.78 -19.76 -0.12
C ALA A 592 25.04 -20.45 1.25
N THR A 593 24.94 -19.68 2.34
CA THR A 593 25.34 -20.12 3.68
C THR A 593 24.51 -21.29 4.18
N ASP A 594 23.18 -21.23 4.02
CA ASP A 594 22.28 -22.29 4.46
C ASP A 594 22.41 -23.52 3.56
N LEU A 595 22.53 -23.31 2.24
CA LEU A 595 22.77 -24.42 1.30
C LEU A 595 24.06 -25.17 1.64
N LYS A 596 25.16 -24.45 1.90
CA LYS A 596 26.45 -25.05 2.30
C LYS A 596 26.33 -25.79 3.63
N ALA A 597 25.62 -25.22 4.60
CA ALA A 597 25.37 -25.88 5.89
C ALA A 597 24.56 -27.17 5.72
N ARG A 598 23.50 -27.16 4.91
CA ARG A 598 22.71 -28.35 4.59
C ARG A 598 23.51 -29.41 3.86
N VAL A 599 24.34 -29.01 2.90
CA VAL A 599 25.23 -29.93 2.17
C VAL A 599 26.26 -30.55 3.12
N ALA A 600 26.83 -29.77 4.05
CA ALA A 600 27.72 -30.30 5.08
C ALA A 600 27.01 -31.29 6.04
N ALA A 601 25.71 -31.10 6.28
CA ALA A 601 24.88 -32.01 7.08
C ALA A 601 24.44 -33.28 6.31
N LEU A 602 24.64 -33.37 5.00
CA LEU A 602 24.37 -34.59 4.23
C LEU A 602 25.39 -35.67 4.60
N GLY A 603 24.98 -36.61 5.46
CA GLY A 603 25.82 -37.70 5.94
C GLY A 603 25.83 -37.85 7.46
N GLU A 604 25.39 -36.83 8.20
CA GLU A 604 25.10 -37.00 9.61
C GLU A 604 23.74 -37.70 9.77
N PRO A 605 23.66 -38.86 10.46
CA PRO A 605 22.37 -39.46 10.73
C PRO A 605 21.57 -38.45 11.55
N HIS A 606 20.43 -37.98 10.99
CA HIS A 606 19.45 -37.25 11.76
C HIS A 606 19.02 -38.12 12.94
N ARG A 607 19.65 -37.91 14.10
CA ARG A 607 19.14 -38.40 15.36
C ARG A 607 17.81 -37.71 15.60
N ILE A 608 16.74 -38.38 15.20
CA ILE A 608 15.38 -38.00 15.53
C ILE A 608 15.32 -37.95 17.05
N LYS A 609 15.31 -36.72 17.61
CA LYS A 609 15.00 -36.49 19.03
C LYS A 609 13.59 -37.03 19.27
N GLY A 610 13.50 -38.26 19.80
CA GLY A 610 12.23 -38.94 20.07
C GLY A 610 12.30 -40.46 20.11
N LEU A 611 13.33 -41.10 19.53
CA LEU A 611 13.45 -42.56 19.45
C LEU A 611 14.43 -43.17 20.48
N GLU A 612 14.66 -42.50 21.61
CA GLU A 612 15.40 -43.08 22.76
C GLU A 612 14.47 -43.68 23.84
N ARG A 613 13.17 -43.80 23.55
CA ARG A 613 12.22 -44.49 24.43
C ARG A 613 11.25 -45.36 23.64
N GLU A 614 11.79 -46.43 23.06
CA GLU A 614 11.15 -47.72 22.78
C GLU A 614 12.28 -48.71 22.50
#